data_AF-A0A415PEB9-F1
#
_entry.id   AF-A0A415PEB9-F1
#
_cell.length_a   1.000
_cell.length_b   1.000
_cell.length_c   1.000
_cell.angle_alpha   90.00
_cell.angle_beta   90.00
_cell.angle_gamma   90.00
#
_symmetry.space_group_name_H-M   'P 1'
#
loop_
_entity.id
_entity.type
_entity.pdbx_description
1 polymer ?
#
loop_
_entity_poly.entity_id
_entity_poly.type
_entity_poly.pdbx_seq_one_letter_code
_entity_poly.pdbx_strand_id
1 'polypeptide(L)'
;MKKLILFFTNPIIGGILSLIGILEILFSIPSSYLNYRISLWIIVLVIGFIILALYLYKKLRILYFIKTYTSDSFGGSRTYTWKWSKTTYYTNVYGYMPDHINVQDITKLDPDTKVYDFSHCITNKDLLQEYIMVSLYDKVENSKQTNLFIQQLHNLEAHYSKQKQ
;
A
#
# COMPACT_ATOMS: atom_id res chain seq x y z
N MET A 1 0.60 -22.32 15.35
CA MET A 1 1.76 -23.10 15.84
C MET A 1 2.43 -23.94 14.75
N LYS A 2 1.71 -24.75 13.93
CA LYS A 2 2.33 -25.59 12.88
C LYS A 2 3.27 -24.85 11.91
N LYS A 3 2.89 -23.66 11.41
CA LYS A 3 3.74 -22.85 10.51
C LYS A 3 5.02 -22.32 11.18
N LEU A 4 4.97 -22.07 12.48
CA LEU A 4 6.08 -21.50 13.24
C LEU A 4 7.13 -22.58 13.56
N ILE A 5 6.67 -23.80 13.86
CA ILE A 5 7.55 -24.97 14.02
C ILE A 5 8.22 -25.32 12.68
N LEU A 6 7.46 -25.28 11.57
CA LEU A 6 8.00 -25.55 10.24
C LEU A 6 9.12 -24.58 9.83
N PHE A 7 9.03 -23.34 10.30
CA PHE A 7 10.05 -22.31 10.10
C PHE A 7 11.36 -22.70 10.80
N PHE A 8 11.32 -23.09 12.07
CA PHE A 8 12.54 -23.48 12.80
C PHE A 8 13.17 -24.81 12.35
N THR A 9 12.42 -25.69 11.69
CA THR A 9 12.96 -26.92 11.09
C THR A 9 13.64 -26.71 9.74
N ASN A 10 13.64 -25.49 9.20
CA ASN A 10 14.29 -25.22 7.91
C ASN A 10 15.82 -25.22 8.09
N PRO A 11 16.59 -26.08 7.38
CA PRO A 11 18.04 -26.20 7.56
C PRO A 11 18.78 -24.88 7.33
N ILE A 12 18.24 -24.00 6.48
CA ILE A 12 18.77 -22.65 6.23
C ILE A 12 18.72 -21.80 7.51
N ILE A 13 17.63 -21.91 8.28
CA ILE A 13 17.42 -21.14 9.51
C ILE A 13 18.37 -21.63 10.60
N GLY A 14 18.57 -22.95 10.71
CA GLY A 14 19.58 -23.53 11.59
C GLY A 14 21.01 -23.09 11.26
N GLY A 15 21.36 -23.04 9.97
CA GLY A 15 22.66 -22.57 9.50
C GLY A 15 22.92 -21.09 9.83
N ILE A 16 21.92 -20.23 9.65
CA ILE A 16 22.00 -18.80 10.01
C ILE A 16 22.17 -18.61 11.52
N LEU A 17 21.41 -19.35 12.34
CA LEU A 17 21.50 -19.28 13.81
C LEU A 17 22.89 -19.73 14.32
N SER A 18 23.43 -20.80 13.74
CA SER A 18 24.79 -21.29 14.01
C SER A 18 25.85 -20.24 13.67
N LEU A 19 25.76 -19.63 12.48
CA LEU A 19 26.69 -18.60 12.02
C LEU A 19 26.70 -17.38 12.95
N ILE A 20 25.52 -16.92 13.39
CA ILE A 20 25.39 -15.80 14.33
C ILE A 20 26.10 -16.13 15.66
N GLY A 21 25.92 -17.34 16.19
CA GLY A 21 26.60 -17.79 17.40
C GLY A 21 28.13 -17.87 17.23
N ILE A 22 28.62 -18.37 16.10
CA ILE A 22 30.06 -18.42 15.79
C ILE A 22 30.65 -17.02 15.68
N LEU A 23 29.96 -16.10 14.98
CA LEU A 23 30.37 -14.70 14.86
C LEU A 23 30.44 -14.03 16.23
N GLU A 24 29.46 -14.27 17.11
CA GLU A 24 29.46 -13.71 18.44
C GLU A 24 30.66 -14.17 19.27
N ILE A 25 31.03 -15.45 19.18
CA ILE A 25 32.23 -16.00 19.84
C ILE A 25 33.51 -15.35 19.26
N LEU A 26 33.58 -15.18 17.94
CA LEU A 26 34.74 -14.63 17.26
C LEU A 26 34.96 -13.13 17.56
N PHE A 27 33.87 -12.34 17.67
CA PHE A 27 33.90 -10.94 18.08
C PHE A 27 33.98 -10.73 19.61
N SER A 28 33.69 -11.77 20.39
CA SER A 28 33.86 -11.82 21.85
C SER A 28 35.33 -12.04 22.25
N ILE A 29 36.23 -12.35 21.32
CA ILE A 29 37.68 -12.24 21.55
C ILE A 29 37.99 -10.72 21.64
N PRO A 30 38.68 -10.23 22.68
CA PRO A 30 38.75 -8.81 22.97
C PRO A 30 39.45 -8.06 21.83
N SER A 31 38.67 -7.45 20.94
CA SER A 31 39.17 -6.42 20.04
C SER A 31 39.32 -5.15 20.88
N SER A 32 40.52 -4.57 20.86
CA SER A 32 40.92 -3.37 21.61
C SER A 32 40.14 -2.08 21.23
N TYR A 33 39.05 -2.21 20.48
CA TYR A 33 38.40 -1.12 19.76
C TYR A 33 36.96 -0.82 20.21
N LEU A 34 36.34 -1.66 21.04
CA LEU A 34 34.96 -1.44 21.52
C LEU A 34 34.88 -1.48 23.06
N ASN A 35 34.64 -0.31 23.67
CA ASN A 35 34.44 -0.16 25.13
C ASN A 35 33.12 -0.79 25.63
N TYR A 36 32.20 -1.15 24.74
CA TYR A 36 30.92 -1.78 25.08
C TYR A 36 30.69 -3.06 24.27
N ARG A 37 30.50 -4.19 24.96
CA ARG A 37 30.09 -5.46 24.34
C ARG A 37 28.59 -5.49 24.15
N ILE A 38 28.11 -5.14 22.96
CA ILE A 38 26.71 -5.36 22.58
C ILE A 38 26.61 -6.76 21.95
N SER A 39 25.74 -7.61 22.48
CA SER A 39 25.49 -8.95 21.91
C SER A 39 24.86 -8.85 20.53
N LEU A 40 25.33 -9.67 19.58
CA LEU A 40 24.77 -9.72 18.22
C LEU A 40 23.28 -10.10 18.22
N TRP A 41 22.82 -10.86 19.21
CA TRP A 41 21.40 -11.20 19.37
C TRP A 41 20.52 -9.97 19.60
N ILE A 42 21.03 -8.96 20.31
CA ILE A 42 20.29 -7.71 20.55
C ILE A 42 20.10 -6.96 19.24
N ILE A 43 21.13 -6.91 18.39
CA ILE A 43 21.05 -6.26 17.07
C ILE A 43 20.03 -6.99 16.18
N VAL A 44 20.08 -8.33 16.15
CA VAL A 44 19.11 -9.14 15.39
C VAL A 44 17.68 -8.92 15.88
N LEU A 45 17.46 -8.87 17.20
CA LEU A 45 16.15 -8.58 17.78
C LEU A 45 15.63 -7.19 17.41
N VAL A 46 16.49 -6.16 17.47
CA VAL A 46 16.12 -4.79 17.11
C VAL A 46 15.76 -4.70 15.62
N ILE A 47 16.55 -5.30 14.73
CA ILE A 47 16.25 -5.33 13.29
C ILE A 47 14.95 -6.09 13.03
N GLY A 48 14.76 -7.25 13.67
CA GLY A 48 13.52 -8.03 13.54
C GLY A 48 12.30 -7.25 14.01
N PHE A 49 12.43 -6.51 15.11
CA PHE A 49 11.36 -5.64 15.62
C PHE A 49 11.04 -4.50 14.66
N ILE A 50 12.05 -3.83 14.08
CA ILE A 50 11.84 -2.77 13.08
C ILE A 50 11.09 -3.31 11.86
N ILE A 51 11.50 -4.46 11.32
CA ILE A 51 10.83 -5.10 10.18
C ILE A 51 9.37 -5.44 10.51
N LEU A 52 9.13 -5.98 11.71
CA LEU A 52 7.78 -6.31 12.17
C LEU A 52 6.91 -5.05 12.32
N ALA A 53 7.45 -3.99 12.91
CA ALA A 53 6.76 -2.72 13.09
C ALA A 53 6.39 -2.08 11.74
N LEU A 54 7.32 -2.07 10.77
CA LEU A 54 7.07 -1.59 9.40
C LEU A 54 5.97 -2.42 8.70
N TYR A 55 6.02 -3.74 8.86
CA TYR A 55 4.99 -4.63 8.31
C TYR A 55 3.60 -4.35 8.91
N LEU A 56 3.51 -4.20 10.24
CA LEU A 56 2.27 -3.88 10.93
C LEU A 56 1.74 -2.51 10.54
N TYR A 57 2.61 -1.50 10.46
CA TYR A 57 2.26 -0.16 10.01
C TYR A 57 1.64 -0.19 8.61
N LYS A 58 2.28 -0.87 7.65
CA LYS A 58 1.75 -1.03 6.29
C LYS A 58 0.39 -1.71 6.29
N LYS A 59 0.22 -2.78 7.08
CA LYS A 59 -1.05 -3.51 7.19
C LYS A 59 -2.17 -2.64 7.77
N LEU A 60 -1.90 -1.86 8.80
CA LEU A 60 -2.87 -0.92 9.39
C LEU A 60 -3.25 0.18 8.39
N ARG A 61 -2.28 0.69 7.64
CA ARG A 61 -2.51 1.72 6.62
C ARG A 61 -3.41 1.21 5.48
N ILE A 62 -3.18 -0.01 5.00
CA ILE A 62 -4.07 -0.67 4.03
C ILE A 62 -5.50 -0.74 4.61
N LEU A 63 -5.66 -1.25 5.83
CA LEU A 63 -6.99 -1.37 6.47
C LEU A 63 -7.69 -0.02 6.64
N TYR A 64 -6.93 1.02 6.99
CA TYR A 64 -7.46 2.37 7.10
C TYR A 64 -8.03 2.85 5.78
N PHE A 65 -7.27 2.75 4.68
CA PHE A 65 -7.74 3.21 3.37
C PHE A 65 -8.85 2.34 2.79
N ILE A 66 -8.83 1.03 3.01
CA ILE A 66 -9.98 0.17 2.64
C ILE A 66 -11.26 0.59 3.38
N LYS A 67 -11.16 1.14 4.59
CA LYS A 67 -12.33 1.61 5.32
C LYS A 67 -12.77 3.02 4.92
N THR A 68 -11.83 3.91 4.60
CA THR A 68 -12.11 5.35 4.40
C THR A 68 -12.18 5.76 2.94
N TYR A 69 -11.45 5.08 2.05
CA TYR A 69 -11.36 5.41 0.63
C TYR A 69 -12.44 4.69 -0.16
N THR A 70 -13.68 5.17 -0.08
CA THR A 70 -14.86 4.57 -0.72
C THR A 70 -15.53 5.50 -1.75
N SER A 71 -14.96 6.67 -1.99
CA SER A 71 -15.49 7.64 -2.94
C SER A 71 -14.38 8.57 -3.45
N ASP A 72 -14.41 8.89 -4.74
CA ASP A 72 -13.49 9.85 -5.37
C ASP A 72 -13.99 10.24 -6.77
N SER A 73 -13.40 11.28 -7.35
CA SER A 73 -13.61 11.71 -8.73
C SER A 73 -12.32 11.58 -9.53
N PHE A 74 -12.41 11.12 -10.78
CA PHE A 74 -11.24 10.88 -11.66
C PHE A 74 -11.34 11.72 -12.92
N GLY A 75 -10.27 12.40 -13.35
CA GLY A 75 -10.23 13.10 -14.64
C GLY A 75 -11.31 14.18 -14.87
N GLY A 76 -11.92 14.75 -13.83
CA GLY A 76 -13.05 15.66 -13.97
C GLY A 76 -14.39 14.97 -14.32
N SER A 77 -14.49 13.67 -14.04
CA SER A 77 -15.74 12.92 -14.11
C SER A 77 -16.53 13.02 -12.81
N ARG A 78 -17.80 12.56 -12.83
CA ARG A 78 -18.66 12.53 -11.64
C ARG A 78 -17.99 11.78 -10.50
N THR A 79 -18.35 12.13 -9.27
CA THR A 79 -17.89 11.37 -8.10
C THR A 79 -18.47 9.96 -8.14
N TYR A 80 -17.63 8.95 -7.94
CA TYR A 80 -18.04 7.57 -7.80
C TYR A 80 -17.99 7.17 -6.35
N THR A 81 -18.82 6.20 -6.00
CA THR A 81 -18.79 5.50 -4.72
C THR A 81 -18.63 4.01 -4.98
N TRP A 82 -17.91 3.30 -4.13
CA TRP A 82 -17.69 1.87 -4.26
C TRP A 82 -17.55 1.19 -2.91
N LYS A 83 -17.62 -0.14 -2.92
CA LYS A 83 -17.32 -1.00 -1.78
C LYS A 83 -16.10 -1.85 -2.08
N TRP A 84 -15.30 -2.14 -1.07
CA TRP A 84 -14.15 -3.03 -1.24
C TRP A 84 -14.56 -4.47 -0.98
N SER A 85 -14.36 -5.32 -1.99
CA SER A 85 -14.56 -6.76 -1.87
C SER A 85 -13.21 -7.46 -1.77
N LYS A 86 -13.07 -8.38 -0.80
CA LYS A 86 -11.87 -9.23 -0.72
C LYS A 86 -11.87 -10.20 -1.89
N THR A 87 -10.73 -10.33 -2.56
CA THR A 87 -10.59 -11.22 -3.71
C THR A 87 -9.18 -11.78 -3.79
N THR A 88 -9.05 -12.92 -4.45
CA THR A 88 -7.77 -13.54 -4.81
C THR A 88 -7.45 -13.37 -6.31
N TYR A 89 -8.27 -12.60 -7.03
CA TYR A 89 -8.11 -12.38 -8.46
C TYR A 89 -6.84 -11.61 -8.78
N TYR A 90 -6.13 -11.93 -9.86
CA TYR A 90 -4.75 -11.47 -10.07
C TYR A 90 -4.58 -9.94 -10.20
N THR A 91 -5.62 -9.20 -10.55
CA THR A 91 -5.59 -7.73 -10.66
C THR A 91 -5.87 -6.99 -9.34
N ASN A 92 -6.02 -7.71 -8.21
CA ASN A 92 -6.32 -7.09 -6.92
C ASN A 92 -5.18 -6.19 -6.39
N VAL A 93 -5.54 -5.21 -5.56
CA VAL A 93 -4.59 -4.41 -4.79
C VAL A 93 -4.74 -4.71 -3.31
N TYR A 94 -3.66 -5.21 -2.70
CA TYR A 94 -3.61 -5.66 -1.30
C TYR A 94 -4.67 -6.70 -0.90
N GLY A 95 -5.17 -7.51 -1.84
CA GLY A 95 -6.23 -8.50 -1.63
C GLY A 95 -7.65 -7.95 -1.77
N TYR A 96 -7.80 -6.71 -2.25
CA TYR A 96 -9.08 -6.03 -2.42
C TYR A 96 -9.28 -5.54 -3.85
N MET A 97 -10.53 -5.49 -4.26
CA MET A 97 -10.94 -4.96 -5.55
C MET A 97 -12.23 -4.14 -5.36
N PRO A 98 -12.37 -3.01 -6.06
CA PRO A 98 -13.56 -2.18 -5.94
C PRO A 98 -14.73 -2.86 -6.63
N ASP A 99 -15.85 -2.89 -5.93
CA ASP A 99 -17.07 -3.55 -6.31
C ASP A 99 -18.27 -2.62 -6.02
N HIS A 100 -19.42 -2.92 -6.61
CA HIS A 100 -20.64 -2.09 -6.50
C HIS A 100 -20.34 -0.60 -6.77
N ILE A 101 -19.58 -0.31 -7.83
CA ILE A 101 -19.22 1.05 -8.22
C ILE A 101 -20.47 1.74 -8.77
N ASN A 102 -20.87 2.84 -8.13
CA ASN A 102 -22.02 3.65 -8.50
C ASN A 102 -21.60 5.11 -8.67
N VAL A 103 -22.23 5.78 -9.62
CA VAL A 103 -22.13 7.24 -9.75
C VAL A 103 -22.91 7.88 -8.60
N GLN A 104 -22.30 8.83 -7.90
CA GLN A 104 -22.96 9.60 -6.86
C GLN A 104 -23.89 10.63 -7.52
N ASP A 105 -25.20 10.48 -7.30
CA ASP A 105 -26.19 11.41 -7.84
C ASP A 105 -26.19 12.73 -7.06
N ILE A 106 -26.08 13.84 -7.77
CA ILE A 106 -26.01 15.21 -7.23
C ILE A 106 -27.41 15.77 -6.97
N THR A 107 -28.38 14.94 -6.58
CA THR A 107 -29.80 15.31 -6.53
C THR A 107 -30.16 16.28 -5.39
N LYS A 108 -29.21 16.68 -4.55
CA LYS A 108 -29.35 17.78 -3.58
C LYS A 108 -28.20 18.75 -3.74
N LEU A 109 -28.37 19.69 -4.67
CA LEU A 109 -27.51 20.86 -4.79
C LEU A 109 -27.90 21.87 -3.72
N ASP A 110 -26.96 22.18 -2.83
CA ASP A 110 -27.02 23.37 -2.00
C ASP A 110 -26.72 24.58 -2.91
N PRO A 111 -27.67 25.52 -3.10
CA PRO A 111 -27.53 26.64 -4.03
C PRO A 111 -26.34 27.55 -3.73
N ASP A 112 -25.79 27.53 -2.51
CA ASP A 112 -24.64 28.37 -2.11
C ASP A 112 -23.28 27.70 -2.35
N THR A 113 -23.26 26.44 -2.79
CA THR A 113 -22.01 25.71 -3.05
C THR A 113 -21.57 25.88 -4.50
N LYS A 114 -20.32 26.29 -4.74
CA LYS A 114 -19.74 26.30 -6.10
C LYS A 114 -19.80 24.89 -6.70
N VAL A 115 -20.65 24.73 -7.70
CA VAL A 115 -20.83 23.47 -8.43
C VAL A 115 -19.82 23.39 -9.55
N TYR A 116 -18.94 22.40 -9.51
CA TYR A 116 -18.14 22.01 -10.67
C TYR A 116 -18.95 21.01 -11.48
N ASP A 117 -19.31 21.36 -12.72
CA ASP A 117 -20.01 20.46 -13.63
C ASP A 117 -19.04 19.41 -14.17
N PHE A 118 -18.99 18.27 -13.49
CA PHE A 118 -18.29 17.09 -13.95
C PHE A 118 -19.19 16.33 -14.93
N SER A 119 -19.19 16.77 -16.19
CA SER A 119 -20.21 16.42 -17.18
C SER A 119 -20.06 15.04 -17.84
N HIS A 120 -18.99 14.29 -17.55
CA HIS A 120 -18.73 13.00 -18.17
C HIS A 120 -18.64 11.85 -17.14
N CYS A 121 -19.09 10.67 -17.55
CA CYS A 121 -18.92 9.42 -16.83
C CYS A 121 -17.91 8.54 -17.58
N ILE A 122 -17.07 7.82 -16.83
CA ILE A 122 -16.20 6.79 -17.37
C ILE A 122 -17.09 5.58 -17.67
N THR A 123 -17.31 5.30 -18.95
CA THR A 123 -18.20 4.21 -19.40
C THR A 123 -17.55 2.84 -19.31
N ASN A 124 -16.21 2.77 -19.32
CA ASN A 124 -15.47 1.53 -19.18
C ASN A 124 -15.30 1.19 -17.69
N LYS A 125 -16.04 0.18 -17.23
CA LYS A 125 -16.02 -0.29 -15.84
C LYS A 125 -14.66 -0.86 -15.43
N ASP A 126 -14.01 -1.64 -16.30
CA ASP A 126 -12.74 -2.29 -15.98
C ASP A 126 -11.64 -1.24 -15.80
N LEU A 127 -11.62 -0.24 -16.68
CA LEU A 127 -10.73 0.91 -16.56
C LEU A 127 -10.98 1.67 -15.25
N LEU A 128 -12.24 1.96 -14.91
CA LEU A 128 -12.58 2.64 -13.66
C LEU A 128 -12.14 1.85 -12.41
N GLN A 129 -12.26 0.52 -12.44
CA GLN A 129 -11.74 -0.33 -11.38
C GLN A 129 -10.22 -0.22 -11.25
N GLU A 130 -9.49 -0.24 -12.35
CA GLU A 130 -8.04 -0.06 -12.36
C GLU A 130 -7.63 1.30 -11.80
N TYR A 131 -8.30 2.39 -12.20
CA TYR A 131 -8.06 3.73 -11.65
C TYR A 131 -8.21 3.76 -10.12
N ILE A 132 -9.34 3.25 -9.61
CA ILE A 132 -9.60 3.20 -8.16
C ILE A 132 -8.50 2.38 -7.44
N MET A 133 -8.09 1.25 -8.03
CA MET A 133 -7.04 0.39 -7.47
C MET A 133 -5.66 1.06 -7.45
N VAL A 134 -5.28 1.75 -8.52
CA VAL A 134 -4.04 2.50 -8.64
C VAL A 134 -4.02 3.68 -7.65
N SER A 135 -5.14 4.39 -7.49
CA SER A 135 -5.27 5.45 -6.50
C SER A 135 -5.22 4.94 -5.07
N LEU A 136 -5.77 3.75 -4.79
CA LEU A 136 -5.59 3.10 -3.48
C LEU A 136 -4.12 2.77 -3.22
N TYR A 137 -3.42 2.22 -4.21
CA TYR A 137 -1.99 1.91 -4.12
C TYR A 137 -1.17 3.16 -3.79
N ASP A 138 -1.39 4.25 -4.51
CA ASP A 138 -0.71 5.52 -4.25
C ASP A 138 -0.99 6.05 -2.84
N LYS A 139 -2.24 6.05 -2.39
CA LYS A 139 -2.59 6.50 -1.02
C LYS A 139 -1.94 5.64 0.07
N VAL A 140 -1.77 4.34 -0.16
CA VAL A 140 -1.15 3.41 0.80
C VAL A 140 0.38 3.48 0.78
N GLU A 141 1.03 3.63 -0.37
CA GLU A 141 2.49 3.79 -0.42
C GLU A 141 2.89 5.23 -0.08
N ASN A 142 2.25 6.24 -0.69
CA ASN A 142 2.57 7.68 -0.63
C ASN A 142 4.08 7.91 -0.82
N SER A 143 4.60 7.34 -1.88
CA SER A 143 5.98 7.54 -2.27
C SER A 143 6.07 8.66 -3.30
N LYS A 144 7.26 9.27 -3.43
CA LYS A 144 7.49 10.27 -4.48
C LYS A 144 7.19 9.73 -5.88
N GLN A 145 7.51 8.46 -6.13
CA GLN A 145 7.31 7.82 -7.43
C GLN A 145 5.82 7.58 -7.73
N THR A 146 5.06 7.08 -6.76
CA THR A 146 3.61 6.85 -6.94
C THR A 146 2.86 8.16 -7.14
N ASN A 147 3.22 9.20 -6.38
CA ASN A 147 2.64 10.53 -6.53
C ASN A 147 2.92 11.12 -7.93
N LEU A 148 4.15 10.97 -8.42
CA LEU A 148 4.53 11.38 -9.78
C LEU A 148 3.74 10.61 -10.86
N PHE A 149 3.54 9.31 -10.65
CA PHE A 149 2.77 8.47 -11.58
C PHE A 149 1.31 8.92 -11.66
N ILE A 150 0.64 9.13 -10.52
CA ILE A 150 -0.73 9.66 -10.48
C ILE A 150 -0.81 11.05 -11.13
N GLN A 151 0.17 11.92 -10.88
CA GLN A 151 0.21 13.24 -11.50
C GLN A 151 0.36 13.15 -13.03
N GLN A 152 1.21 12.26 -13.54
CA GLN A 152 1.36 12.04 -14.97
C GLN A 152 0.08 11.47 -15.59
N LEU A 153 -0.58 10.53 -14.91
CA LEU A 153 -1.88 9.98 -15.30
C LEU A 153 -2.92 11.09 -15.47
N HIS A 154 -3.05 11.97 -14.47
CA HIS A 154 -3.98 13.12 -14.54
C HIS A 154 -3.61 14.13 -15.63
N ASN A 155 -2.31 14.38 -15.86
CA ASN A 155 -1.87 15.26 -16.95
C ASN A 155 -2.24 14.69 -18.33
N LEU A 156 -2.12 13.37 -18.51
CA LEU A 156 -2.55 12.69 -19.73
C LEU A 156 -4.07 12.79 -19.90
N GLU A 157 -4.85 12.54 -18.85
CA GLU A 157 -6.31 12.72 -18.86
C GLU A 157 -6.69 14.15 -19.29
N ALA A 158 -6.06 15.16 -18.69
CA ALA A 158 -6.30 16.57 -19.00
C ALA A 158 -5.89 16.94 -20.44
N HIS A 159 -4.90 16.26 -21.01
CA HIS A 159 -4.50 16.46 -22.40
C HIS A 159 -5.53 15.88 -23.37
N TYR A 160 -6.00 14.65 -23.13
CA TYR A 160 -6.99 14.00 -23.99
C TYR A 160 -8.39 14.61 -23.87
N SER A 161 -8.78 15.13 -22.70
CA SER A 161 -10.06 15.82 -22.55
C SER A 161 -10.11 17.12 -23.37
N LYS A 162 -9.01 17.88 -23.42
CA LYS A 162 -8.89 19.10 -24.24
C LYS A 162 -8.90 18.83 -25.74
N GLN A 163 -8.49 17.66 -26.20
CA GLN A 163 -8.54 17.29 -27.62
C GLN A 163 -9.94 16.87 -28.11
N LYS A 164 -10.86 16.56 -27.19
CA LYS A 164 -12.23 16.15 -27.50
C LYS A 164 -13.25 17.30 -27.42
N GLN A 165 -12.82 18.51 -27.02
CA GLN A 165 -13.59 19.75 -27.08
C GLN A 165 -13.28 20.49 -28.36
#